data_AF-A0A5D9CKP5-F1
#
_entry.id   AF-A0A5D9CKP5-F1
#
_cell.length_a   1.000
_cell.length_b   1.000
_cell.length_c   1.000
_cell.angle_alpha   90.00
_cell.angle_beta   90.00
_cell.angle_gamma   90.00
#
_symmetry.space_group_name_H-M   'P 1'
#
loop_
_entity.id
_entity.type
_entity.pdbx_description
1 polymer ?
#
loop_
_entity_poly.entity_id
_entity_poly.type
_entity_poly.pdbx_seq_one_letter_code
_entity_poly.pdbx_strand_id
1 'polypeptide(L)' 'PTLHAYQEEQNIDLLVMGAYGHSRIRHLLVGSTTTVMLQRAEVPVLLLR' A
#
# COMPACT_ATOMS: atom_id res chain seq x y z
N PRO A 1 -5.16 -5.49 -7.80
CA PRO A 1 -4.82 -5.99 -9.16
C PRO A 1 -4.46 -4.84 -10.11
N THR A 2 -5.32 -3.82 -10.23
CA THR A 2 -5.07 -2.63 -11.07
C THR A 2 -3.81 -1.86 -10.70
N LEU A 3 -3.53 -1.67 -9.40
CA LEU A 3 -2.33 -0.96 -8.96
C LEU A 3 -1.02 -1.71 -9.23
N HIS A 4 -1.03 -3.06 -9.23
CA HIS A 4 0.16 -3.86 -9.57
C HIS A 4 0.44 -3.82 -11.07
N ALA A 5 -0.59 -3.96 -11.91
CA ALA A 5 -0.44 -3.81 -13.36
C ALA A 5 0.13 -2.43 -13.72
N TYR A 6 -0.39 -1.37 -13.10
CA TYR A 6 0.14 -0.02 -13.28
C TYR A 6 1.61 0.12 -12.81
N GLN A 7 1.97 -0.51 -11.70
CA GLN A 7 3.35 -0.53 -11.20
C GLN A 7 4.30 -1.17 -12.21
N GLU A 8 3.91 -2.33 -12.78
CA GLU A 8 4.69 -3.04 -13.79
C GLU A 8 4.81 -2.24 -15.09
N GLU A 9 3.69 -1.72 -15.61
CA GLU A 9 3.65 -0.92 -16.84
C GLU A 9 4.53 0.34 -16.75
N GLN A 10 4.63 0.93 -15.56
CA GLN A 10 5.39 2.16 -15.32
C GLN A 10 6.80 1.92 -14.75
N ASN A 11 7.21 0.66 -14.55
CA ASN A 11 8.48 0.30 -13.90
C ASN A 11 8.70 1.05 -12.57
N ILE A 12 7.70 1.01 -11.69
CA ILE A 12 7.77 1.68 -10.39
C ILE A 12 8.54 0.82 -9.40
N ASP A 13 9.68 1.33 -8.93
CA ASP A 13 10.59 0.64 -8.00
C ASP A 13 10.31 0.90 -6.50
N LEU A 14 9.35 1.78 -6.18
CA LEU A 14 8.98 2.11 -4.80
C LEU A 14 7.50 2.46 -4.71
N LEU A 15 6.78 1.76 -3.83
CA LEU A 15 5.39 2.07 -3.52
C LEU A 15 5.29 2.86 -2.22
N VAL A 16 4.65 4.03 -2.24
CA VAL A 16 4.39 4.84 -1.04
C VAL A 16 2.90 4.87 -0.74
N MET A 17 2.51 4.48 0.47
CA MET A 17 1.11 4.51 0.90
C MET A 17 0.95 5.29 2.21
N GLY A 18 -0.08 6.14 2.28
CA GLY A 18 -0.47 6.81 3.52
C GLY A 18 -1.37 5.92 4.38
N ALA A 19 -1.00 5.73 5.64
CA ALA A 19 -1.82 5.14 6.69
C ALA A 19 -2.35 6.26 7.61
N TYR A 20 -3.16 7.17 7.06
CA TYR A 20 -3.43 8.49 7.65
C TYR A 20 -4.42 8.52 8.83
N GLY A 21 -3.99 8.98 10.02
CA GLY A 21 -4.75 9.96 10.86
C GLY A 21 -5.62 9.50 12.06
N HIS A 22 -5.53 10.27 13.16
CA HIS A 22 -6.11 10.04 14.51
C HIS A 22 -7.62 9.72 14.61
N SER A 23 -7.95 9.03 15.71
CA SER A 23 -9.27 8.65 16.27
C SER A 23 -10.12 7.61 15.50
N ARG A 24 -10.10 7.56 14.17
CA ARG A 24 -10.93 6.59 13.40
C ARG A 24 -10.20 5.34 12.90
N ILE A 25 -8.95 5.14 13.33
CA ILE A 25 -8.05 4.06 12.86
C ILE A 25 -7.76 2.98 13.90
N ARG A 26 -8.45 2.98 15.05
CA ARG A 26 -8.20 1.95 16.09
C ARG A 26 -8.56 0.51 15.66
N HIS A 27 -9.24 0.33 14.52
CA HIS A 27 -9.54 -0.97 13.89
C HIS A 27 -8.97 -1.13 12.47
N LEU A 28 -8.29 -0.12 11.91
CA LEU A 28 -7.73 -0.16 10.53
C LEU A 28 -6.26 -0.59 10.54
N LEU A 29 -5.98 -1.73 11.20
CA LEU A 29 -4.66 -2.36 11.31
C LEU A 29 -4.21 -2.95 9.97
N VAL A 30 -3.94 -2.12 8.97
CA VAL A 30 -3.77 -2.52 7.55
C VAL A 30 -5.14 -2.77 6.93
N GLY A 31 -5.73 -1.74 6.30
CA GLY A 31 -6.98 -1.91 5.53
C GLY A 31 -6.82 -3.01 4.47
N SER A 32 -7.92 -3.63 4.04
CA SER A 32 -7.88 -4.77 3.09
C SER A 32 -7.04 -4.48 1.84
N THR A 33 -7.08 -3.25 1.33
CA THR A 33 -6.22 -2.80 0.23
C THR A 33 -4.75 -2.81 0.59
N THR A 34 -4.36 -2.25 1.74
CA THR A 34 -2.96 -2.25 2.19
C THR A 34 -2.46 -3.68 2.43
N THR A 35 -3.31 -4.58 2.94
CA THR A 35 -2.93 -5.99 3.18
C THR A 35 -2.67 -6.70 1.86
N VAL A 36 -3.56 -6.52 0.88
CA VAL A 36 -3.40 -7.10 -0.46
C VAL A 36 -2.16 -6.53 -1.15
N MET A 37 -1.90 -5.23 -1.02
CA MET A 37 -0.71 -4.60 -1.58
C MET A 37 0.57 -5.15 -0.95
N LEU A 38 0.63 -5.27 0.38
CA LEU A 38 1.81 -5.81 1.08
C LEU A 38 2.06 -7.29 0.76
N GLN A 39 0.99 -8.11 0.64
CA GLN A 39 1.13 -9.52 0.31
C GLN A 39 1.64 -9.78 -1.11
N ARG A 40 1.42 -8.83 -2.02
CA ARG A 40 1.76 -8.94 -3.45
C ARG A 40 2.80 -7.94 -3.91
N ALA A 41 3.45 -7.26 -2.97
CA ALA A 41 4.46 -6.25 -3.29
C ALA A 41 5.72 -6.93 -3.80
N GLU A 42 6.09 -6.63 -5.05
CA GLU A 42 7.36 -7.07 -5.64
C GLU A 42 8.48 -6.03 -5.45
N VAL A 43 8.11 -4.82 -5.00
CA VAL A 43 9.02 -3.70 -4.73
C VAL A 43 8.85 -3.20 -3.29
N PRO A 44 9.86 -2.54 -2.71
CA PRO A 44 9.75 -1.97 -1.37
C PRO A 44 8.50 -1.08 -1.21
N VAL A 45 7.86 -1.19 -0.04
CA VAL A 45 6.68 -0.40 0.32
C VAL A 45 6.99 0.49 1.52
N LEU A 46 6.84 1.80 1.34
CA LEU A 46 6.97 2.80 2.42
C LEU A 46 5.58 3.19 2.92
N LEU A 47 5.31 2.89 4.20
CA LEU A 47 4.09 3.32 4.88
C LEU A 47 4.35 4.60 5.69
N LEU A 48 3.58 5.64 5.40
CA LEU A 48 3.64 6.92 6.12
C LEU A 48 2.48 7.03 7.11
N ARG A 49 2.72 7.59 8.30
CA ARG A 49 1.72 7.82 9.36
C ARG A 49 1.32 9.28 9.44
#